data_AF-A0A521NHL8-F1
#
_entry.id   AF-A0A521NHL8-F1
#
_cell.length_a   1.000
_cell.length_b   1.000
_cell.length_c   1.000
_cell.angle_alpha   90.00
_cell.angle_beta   90.00
_cell.angle_gamma   90.00
#
_symmetry.space_group_name_H-M   'P 1'
#
loop_
_entity.id
_entity.type
_entity.pdbx_description
1 polymer ?
#
loop_
_entity_poly.entity_id
_entity_poly.type
_entity_poly.pdbx_seq_one_letter_code
_entity_poly.pdbx_strand_id
1 'polypeptide(L)' 'MLCISLTAFSAPLFAQCSICTKTASQLGEGPASALNSAIIYLAAAPFMVMGYIGWRWWKNEKAIEKAAS' A
#
# COMPACT_ATOMS: atom_id res chain seq x y z
N MET A 1 -6.36 -21.98 15.66
CA MET A 1 -5.89 -21.35 14.40
C MET A 1 -6.93 -20.40 13.76
N LEU A 2 -8.06 -20.08 14.40
CA LEU A 2 -9.05 -19.12 13.88
C LEU A 2 -9.00 -17.73 14.56
N CYS A 3 -8.28 -17.59 15.68
CA CYS A 3 -8.26 -16.35 16.48
C CYS A 3 -7.08 -15.39 16.19
N ILE A 4 -6.10 -15.79 15.37
CA ILE A 4 -4.90 -14.97 15.10
C ILE A 4 -5.15 -13.94 13.97
N SER A 5 -6.20 -14.11 13.18
CA SER A 5 -6.46 -13.28 11.99
C SER A 5 -7.26 -11.99 12.25
N LEU A 6 -7.71 -11.72 13.48
CA LEU A 6 -8.63 -10.59 13.77
C LEU A 6 -8.00 -9.38 14.49
N THR A 7 -6.71 -9.43 14.84
CA THR A 7 -6.04 -8.34 15.61
C THR A 7 -5.17 -7.40 14.76
N ALA A 8 -5.24 -7.46 13.43
CA ALA A 8 -4.31 -6.73 12.56
C ALA A 8 -4.59 -5.22 12.37
N PHE A 9 -5.59 -4.63 13.05
CA PHE A 9 -6.11 -3.30 12.65
C PHE A 9 -5.78 -2.11 13.58
N SER A 10 -4.93 -2.25 14.61
CA SER A 10 -4.63 -1.11 15.50
C SER A 10 -3.17 -0.99 15.95
N ALA A 11 -2.22 -1.25 15.05
CA ALA A 11 -0.85 -0.79 15.31
C ALA A 11 -0.78 0.74 15.18
N PRO A 12 -0.14 1.47 16.11
CA PRO A 12 0.14 2.89 15.92
C PRO A 12 0.92 3.09 14.60
N LEU A 13 0.79 4.26 13.97
CA LEU A 13 1.36 4.62 12.66
C LEU A 13 2.92 4.68 12.66
N PHE A 14 3.58 3.83 13.43
CA PHE A 14 4.99 3.54 13.33
C PHE A 14 5.22 2.60 12.15
N ALA A 15 6.27 2.87 11.37
CA ALA A 15 6.70 1.96 10.32
C ALA A 15 6.89 0.54 10.89
N GLN A 16 6.20 -0.45 10.31
CA GLN A 16 6.29 -1.85 10.74
C GLN A 16 7.61 -2.53 10.31
N CYS A 17 8.37 -1.86 9.44
CA CYS A 17 9.70 -2.27 8.98
C CYS A 17 10.78 -1.85 9.99
N SER A 18 11.46 -2.84 10.60
CA SER A 18 12.49 -2.59 11.63
C SER A 18 13.70 -1.78 11.14
N ILE A 19 14.05 -1.91 9.85
CA ILE A 19 15.12 -1.14 9.21
C ILE A 19 14.71 0.33 9.10
N CYS A 20 13.47 0.58 8.68
CA CYS A 20 12.93 1.90 8.42
C CYS A 20 12.81 2.71 9.73
N THR A 21 12.39 2.06 10.82
CA THR A 21 12.36 2.66 12.16
C THR A 21 13.75 3.04 12.64
N LYS A 22 14.75 2.16 12.46
CA LYS A 22 16.15 2.46 12.82
C LYS A 22 16.71 3.62 12.03
N THR A 23 16.43 3.68 10.72
CA THR A 23 16.84 4.80 9.87
C THR A 23 16.18 6.09 10.35
N ALA A 24 14.87 6.13 10.55
CA ALA A 24 14.17 7.31 11.05
C ALA A 24 14.80 7.88 12.34
N SER A 25 15.14 7.02 13.30
CA SER A 25 15.77 7.43 14.56
C SER A 25 17.15 8.10 14.40
N GLN A 26 17.83 7.92 13.26
CA GLN A 26 19.14 8.54 13.00
C GLN A 26 19.04 9.88 12.25
N LEU A 27 17.90 10.23 11.64
CA LEU A 27 17.82 11.41 10.77
C LEU A 27 17.20 12.68 11.42
N GLY A 28 16.82 12.64 12.70
CA GLY A 28 16.17 13.78 13.38
C GLY A 28 14.73 14.04 12.92
N GLU A 29 13.99 14.89 13.63
CA GLU A 29 12.52 15.06 13.52
C GLU A 29 11.99 15.27 12.08
N GLY A 30 12.53 16.26 11.35
CA GLY A 30 12.04 16.61 10.01
C GLY A 30 12.20 15.47 8.99
N PRO A 31 13.42 14.98 8.76
CA PRO A 31 13.66 13.86 7.85
C PRO A 31 13.03 12.53 8.29
N ALA A 32 12.93 12.26 9.60
CA ALA A 32 12.28 11.06 10.12
C ALA A 32 10.78 11.02 9.77
N SER A 33 10.10 12.16 9.89
CA SER A 33 8.69 12.30 9.50
C SER A 33 8.51 12.13 7.98
N ALA A 34 9.37 12.77 7.18
CA ALA A 34 9.34 12.62 5.72
C ALA A 34 9.56 11.16 5.26
N LEU A 35 10.44 10.42 5.94
CA LEU A 35 10.69 9.00 5.66
C LEU A 35 9.43 8.15 5.89
N ASN A 36 8.68 8.38 6.98
CA ASN A 36 7.43 7.66 7.24
C ASN A 36 6.39 7.90 6.14
N SER A 37 6.25 9.14 5.68
CA SER A 37 5.35 9.47 4.56
C SER A 37 5.78 8.76 3.27
N ALA A 38 7.09 8.69 2.99
CA ALA A 38 7.61 8.01 1.81
C ALA A 38 7.32 6.50 1.83
N ILE A 39 7.41 5.84 2.99
CA ILE A 39 7.09 4.40 3.12
C ILE A 39 5.63 4.13 2.75
N ILE A 40 4.71 4.95 3.27
CA ILE A 40 3.27 4.81 2.97
C ILE A 40 3.04 5.02 1.47
N TYR A 41 3.68 6.04 0.88
CA TYR A 41 3.58 6.31 -0.55
C TYR A 41 4.08 5.13 -1.40
N LEU A 42 5.27 4.60 -1.09
CA LEU A 42 5.83 3.44 -1.80
C LEU A 42 4.99 2.18 -1.61
N ALA A 43 4.45 1.95 -0.41
CA ALA A 43 3.62 0.79 -0.13
C ALA A 43 2.27 0.86 -0.87
N ALA A 44 1.69 2.05 -1.01
CA ALA A 44 0.43 2.24 -1.72
C ALA A 44 0.59 2.17 -3.26
N ALA A 45 1.75 2.55 -3.79
CA ALA A 45 2.03 2.57 -5.22
C ALA A 45 1.71 1.25 -5.97
N PRO A 46 2.17 0.05 -5.55
CA PRO A 46 1.88 -1.18 -6.27
C PRO A 46 0.38 -1.50 -6.29
N PHE A 47 -0.36 -1.21 -5.21
CA PHE A 47 -1.80 -1.43 -5.19
C PHE A 47 -2.55 -0.48 -6.11
N MET A 48 -2.13 0.80 -6.17
CA MET A 48 -2.71 1.75 -7.11
C MET A 48 -2.46 1.34 -8.57
N VAL A 49 -1.24 0.92 -8.90
CA VAL A 49 -0.90 0.45 -10.25
C VAL A 49 -1.71 -0.78 -10.63
N MET A 50 -1.74 -1.80 -9.76
CA MET A 50 -2.50 -3.03 -10.01
C MET A 50 -4.00 -2.75 -10.12
N GLY A 51 -4.55 -1.90 -9.26
CA GLY A 51 -5.95 -1.48 -9.31
C GLY A 51 -6.31 -0.77 -10.61
N TYR A 52 -5.44 0.14 -11.08
CA TYR A 52 -5.65 0.83 -12.35
C TYR A 52 -5.61 -0.11 -13.56
N ILE A 53 -4.60 -1.00 -13.62
CA ILE A 53 -4.47 -1.98 -14.70
C ILE A 53 -5.69 -2.92 -14.71
N GLY A 54 -6.06 -3.47 -13.56
CA GLY A 54 -7.21 -4.37 -13.44
C GLY A 54 -8.52 -3.71 -13.84
N TRP A 55 -8.76 -2.48 -13.39
CA TRP A 55 -9.95 -1.71 -13.78
C TRP A 55 -10.01 -1.46 -15.29
N ARG A 56 -8.89 -1.08 -15.91
CA ARG A 56 -8.82 -0.85 -17.36
C ARG A 56 -9.06 -2.14 -18.16
N TRP A 57 -8.49 -3.26 -17.71
CA TRP A 57 -8.71 -4.55 -18.37
C TRP A 57 -10.19 -4.95 -18.31
N TRP A 58 -10.80 -4.91 -17.14
CA TRP A 58 -12.22 -5.26 -17.00
C TRP A 58 -13.13 -4.40 -17.89
N LYS A 59 -12.87 -3.10 -17.98
CA LYS A 59 -13.62 -2.20 -18.88
C LYS A 59 -13.46 -2.62 -20.35
N ASN A 60 -12.26 -2.99 -20.76
CA ASN A 60 -12.00 -3.45 -22.13
C ASN A 60 -12.72 -4.77 -22.42
N GLU A 61 -12.73 -5.73 -21.51
CA GLU A 61 -13.47 -6.99 -21.67
C GLU A 61 -14.96 -6.72 -21.83
N LYS A 62 -15.55 -5.86 -20.99
CA LYS A 62 -16.96 -5.47 -21.12
C LYS A 62 -17.28 -4.78 -22.45
N ALA A 63 -16.34 -4.01 -23.00
CA ALA A 63 -16.52 -3.37 -24.30
C ALA A 63 -16.45 -4.40 -25.45
N ILE A 64 -15.53 -5.38 -25.36
CA ILE A 64 -15.41 -6.47 -26.33
C ILE A 64 -16.65 -7.37 -26.28
N GLU A 65 -17.12 -7.76 -25.08
CA GLU A 65 -18.36 -8.54 -24.88
C GLU A 65 -19.56 -7.86 -25.56
N LYS A 66 -19.75 -6.55 -25.34
CA LYS A 66 -20.83 -5.77 -25.95
C LYS A 66 -20.73 -5.64 -27.48
N ALA A 67 -19.52 -5.71 -28.05
CA ALA A 67 -19.31 -5.64 -29.49
C ALA A 67 -19.50 -7.00 -30.19
N ALA A 68 -19.43 -8.10 -29.42
CA ALA A 68 -19.62 -9.47 -29.90
C ALA A 68 -21.07 -9.98 -29.80
N SER A 69 -21.93 -9.27 -29.04
CA SER A 69 -23.37 -9.51 -28.93
C SER A 69 -24.16 -8.62 -29.89
#